data_AF-A0A0M0K0R8-F1
#
_entry.id   AF-A0A0M0K0R8-F1
#
_cell.length_a   1.000
_cell.length_b   1.000
_cell.length_c   1.000
_cell.angle_alpha   90.00
_cell.angle_beta   90.00
_cell.angle_gamma   90.00
#
_symmetry.space_group_name_H-M   'P 1'
#
loop_
_entity.id
_entity.type
_entity.pdbx_description
1 polymer ?
#
loop_
_entity_poly.entity_id
_entity_poly.type
_entity_poly.pdbx_seq_one_letter_code
_entity_poly.pdbx_strand_id
1 'polypeptide(L)'
;MFIEVIVNGTGTMVESDPRSSATSLFAVMSANDDSTLSDTIIDKLAPTTADGIPLVWSSDNDAHLEGILFEVGKFFKRKGLFQAFFKNHAAVLSNGKLAVDALESTYIMSEKIKDSYSFEKPCPPTAQRVANYDAATLTVGSPLYGKNTIPKNLTEIPDELKATTVLSEHAVEAEDSRLLTSLTHTFGKSISSDELIDAADGSGYKLLELLRARAKSANTKDKALVAAQYARIIRDGVPHGTELKLQSLKDYIKEYKAVKRNVPELSRQTDAAEVDMIDLIAVKDPSVREIYELKRTANPPTNLDQASALLTSILRGRARCEEIDEVNAAAPTAGLGLAADNSGILKALLAAIGKPGVVGSSLDAKSLTSLVSTLQAVADPNKTKAGDKDRKPPLNIPRDSDNKPI
;
A
#
# COMPACT_ATOMS: atom_id res chain seq x y z
N MET A 1 -58.63 30.25 -26.93
CA MET A 1 -59.28 31.52 -27.32
C MET A 1 -58.71 32.58 -26.40
N PHE A 2 -57.94 33.58 -26.86
CA PHE A 2 -58.37 34.71 -27.72
C PHE A 2 -59.57 35.42 -27.06
N ILE A 3 -59.57 36.72 -26.74
CA ILE A 3 -58.99 37.93 -27.39
C ILE A 3 -58.52 38.87 -26.22
N GLU A 4 -57.35 39.52 -26.19
CA GLU A 4 -56.98 40.79 -26.87
C GLU A 4 -57.87 42.02 -26.47
N VAL A 5 -57.47 43.32 -26.47
CA VAL A 5 -56.17 44.01 -26.41
C VAL A 5 -56.40 45.54 -26.19
N ILE A 6 -55.61 46.18 -25.30
CA ILE A 6 -55.05 47.58 -25.29
C ILE A 6 -55.97 48.84 -25.44
N VAL A 7 -55.38 50.01 -25.12
CA VAL A 7 -55.72 51.43 -25.41
C VAL A 7 -56.51 52.15 -24.30
N ASN A 8 -56.11 53.30 -23.71
CA ASN A 8 -54.83 54.07 -23.61
C ASN A 8 -54.96 55.03 -22.37
N GLY A 9 -53.97 55.81 -21.89
CA GLY A 9 -52.58 56.05 -22.30
C GLY A 9 -52.22 57.56 -22.36
N THR A 10 -51.59 58.11 -21.30
CA THR A 10 -50.84 59.39 -21.23
C THR A 10 -50.01 59.42 -19.92
N GLY A 11 -48.72 59.74 -19.83
CA GLY A 11 -47.56 59.76 -20.74
C GLY A 11 -46.29 59.78 -19.84
N THR A 12 -45.20 59.01 -20.03
CA THR A 12 -44.13 59.04 -21.08
C THR A 12 -43.34 60.36 -21.10
N MET A 13 -41.99 60.43 -21.14
CA MET A 13 -40.93 59.41 -21.40
C MET A 13 -39.52 59.96 -21.01
N VAL A 14 -38.45 59.27 -21.43
CA VAL A 14 -36.97 59.59 -21.42
C VAL A 14 -36.21 58.70 -20.39
N GLU A 15 -35.58 57.55 -20.71
CA GLU A 15 -34.57 57.20 -21.76
C GLU A 15 -33.20 57.88 -21.47
N SER A 16 -32.03 57.25 -21.46
CA SER A 16 -31.49 56.11 -22.24
C SER A 16 -30.28 55.45 -21.57
N ASP A 17 -29.98 54.18 -21.92
CA ASP A 17 -28.66 53.55 -21.74
C ASP A 17 -27.69 53.99 -22.85
N PRO A 18 -26.38 54.08 -22.56
CA PRO A 18 -25.37 53.69 -23.53
C PRO A 18 -24.41 52.64 -22.97
N ARG A 19 -24.33 51.48 -23.64
CA ARG A 19 -23.25 50.50 -23.43
C ARG A 19 -21.90 51.14 -23.77
N SER A 20 -20.98 51.24 -22.81
CA SER A 20 -19.54 51.13 -23.11
C SER A 20 -18.67 50.82 -21.89
N SER A 21 -17.88 49.75 -22.04
CA SER A 21 -16.54 49.55 -21.47
C SER A 21 -16.31 49.30 -19.97
N ALA A 22 -15.74 48.11 -19.73
CA ALA A 22 -14.66 47.81 -18.78
C ALA A 22 -14.97 47.69 -17.26
N THR A 23 -15.16 46.43 -16.87
CA THR A 23 -14.45 45.77 -15.76
C THR A 23 -14.68 46.29 -14.33
N SER A 24 -15.62 45.63 -13.65
CA SER A 24 -15.80 45.72 -12.18
C SER A 24 -14.50 45.46 -11.42
N LEU A 25 -14.21 46.35 -10.47
CA LEU A 25 -13.10 46.24 -9.53
C LEU A 25 -13.44 45.23 -8.42
N PHE A 26 -13.49 43.94 -8.74
CA PHE A 26 -13.59 42.89 -7.72
C PHE A 26 -12.29 42.84 -6.92
N ALA A 27 -12.35 43.35 -5.69
CA ALA A 27 -11.29 43.21 -4.71
C ALA A 27 -11.06 41.72 -4.42
N VAL A 28 -9.90 41.20 -4.83
CA VAL A 28 -9.44 39.86 -4.48
C VAL A 28 -9.10 39.87 -2.99
N MET A 29 -10.06 39.46 -2.15
CA MET A 29 -9.74 39.03 -0.79
C MET A 29 -9.08 37.65 -0.91
N SER A 30 -7.74 37.66 -0.95
CA SER A 30 -6.93 36.45 -0.93
C SER A 30 -7.09 35.78 0.43
N ALA A 31 -8.02 34.84 0.52
CA ALA A 31 -8.11 33.90 1.63
C ALA A 31 -6.93 32.93 1.57
N ASN A 32 -5.77 33.40 2.01
CA ASN A 32 -4.62 32.54 2.30
C ASN A 32 -4.88 31.80 3.62
N ASP A 33 -5.86 30.90 3.62
CA ASP A 33 -5.96 29.84 4.62
C ASP A 33 -4.82 28.84 4.36
N ASP A 34 -3.66 29.12 4.96
CA ASP A 34 -2.57 28.15 5.11
C ASP A 34 -3.02 27.06 6.08
N SER A 35 -3.86 26.17 5.56
CA SER A 35 -4.50 25.07 6.29
C SER A 35 -3.66 23.78 6.22
N THR A 36 -2.33 23.91 6.26
CA THR A 36 -1.35 22.82 6.20
C THR A 36 -1.47 21.78 7.35
N LEU A 37 -2.31 22.04 8.34
CA LEU A 37 -2.64 21.10 9.43
C LEU A 37 -3.87 20.20 9.15
N SER A 38 -4.75 20.55 8.21
CA SER A 38 -5.95 19.76 7.89
C SER A 38 -5.64 18.54 7.02
N ASP A 39 -4.96 18.78 5.89
CA ASP A 39 -4.69 17.74 4.89
C ASP A 39 -3.84 16.59 5.47
N THR A 40 -2.87 16.91 6.35
CA THR A 40 -1.97 15.92 6.94
C THR A 40 -2.58 15.06 8.06
N ILE A 41 -3.82 15.35 8.49
CA ILE A 41 -4.60 14.52 9.42
C ILE A 41 -5.68 13.74 8.67
N ILE A 42 -6.35 14.38 7.69
CA ILE A 42 -7.37 13.72 6.86
C ILE A 42 -6.75 12.60 6.01
N ASP A 43 -5.58 12.83 5.39
CA ASP A 43 -4.83 11.81 4.64
C ASP A 43 -4.40 10.61 5.50
N LYS A 44 -4.24 10.79 6.82
CA LYS A 44 -3.95 9.67 7.73
C LYS A 44 -5.17 8.81 8.04
N LEU A 45 -6.39 9.33 7.88
CA LEU A 45 -7.62 8.60 8.18
C LEU A 45 -8.22 7.88 6.97
N ALA A 46 -7.85 8.25 5.74
CA ALA A 46 -8.31 7.58 4.52
C ALA A 46 -7.66 6.19 4.35
N PRO A 47 -8.40 5.06 4.43
CA PRO A 47 -7.78 3.74 4.35
C PRO A 47 -7.18 3.44 2.98
N THR A 48 -5.90 3.09 2.97
CA THR A 48 -5.11 2.76 1.77
C THR A 48 -4.45 1.39 1.92
N THR A 49 -3.95 0.82 0.82
CA THR A 49 -3.11 -0.38 0.83
C THR A 49 -1.68 -0.04 1.28
N ALA A 50 -0.80 -1.04 1.38
CA ALA A 50 0.64 -0.77 1.59
C ALA A 50 1.25 0.04 0.44
N ASP A 51 0.73 -0.15 -0.78
CA ASP A 51 1.14 0.55 -2.01
C ASP A 51 0.49 1.94 -2.19
N GLY A 52 -0.23 2.45 -1.18
CA GLY A 52 -0.92 3.75 -1.24
C GLY A 52 -2.20 3.79 -2.08
N ILE A 53 -2.71 2.65 -2.56
CA ILE A 53 -3.96 2.61 -3.32
C ILE A 53 -5.15 2.77 -2.36
N PRO A 54 -6.07 3.73 -2.57
CA PRO A 54 -7.26 3.89 -1.74
C PRO A 54 -8.11 2.62 -1.70
N LEU A 55 -8.58 2.24 -0.50
CA LEU A 55 -9.61 1.23 -0.32
C LEU A 55 -10.97 1.89 -0.52
N VAL A 56 -11.73 1.43 -1.50
CA VAL A 56 -13.07 1.94 -1.83
C VAL A 56 -14.00 0.78 -2.14
N TRP A 57 -15.17 0.75 -1.50
CA TRP A 57 -16.28 -0.13 -1.86
C TRP A 57 -17.23 0.62 -2.80
N SER A 58 -17.05 0.44 -4.12
CA SER A 58 -17.84 1.13 -5.16
C SER A 58 -18.74 0.17 -5.97
N SER A 59 -18.88 -1.07 -5.52
CA SER A 59 -19.49 -2.16 -6.29
C SER A 59 -20.90 -2.53 -5.85
N ASP A 60 -21.36 -2.03 -4.70
CA ASP A 60 -22.57 -2.41 -3.97
C ASP A 60 -22.75 -3.93 -3.68
N ASN A 61 -21.80 -4.77 -4.11
CA ASN A 61 -21.71 -6.18 -3.77
C ASN A 61 -21.26 -6.37 -2.30
N ASP A 62 -22.18 -6.82 -1.46
CA ASP A 62 -21.96 -7.11 -0.03
C ASP A 62 -20.90 -8.19 0.22
N ALA A 63 -20.66 -9.11 -0.72
CA ALA A 63 -19.65 -10.16 -0.56
C ALA A 63 -18.21 -9.60 -0.61
N HIS A 64 -18.01 -8.36 -1.08
CA HIS A 64 -16.72 -7.67 -0.97
C HIS A 64 -16.43 -7.12 0.44
N LEU A 65 -17.46 -6.88 1.26
CA LEU A 65 -17.34 -6.16 2.53
C LEU A 65 -16.36 -6.83 3.50
N GLU A 66 -16.41 -8.16 3.63
CA GLU A 66 -15.53 -8.92 4.53
C GLU A 66 -14.05 -8.80 4.12
N GLY A 67 -13.76 -8.89 2.82
CA GLY A 67 -12.40 -8.73 2.30
C GLY A 67 -11.87 -7.29 2.46
N ILE A 68 -12.70 -6.29 2.20
CA ILE A 68 -12.34 -4.86 2.31
C ILE A 68 -12.16 -4.47 3.78
N LEU A 69 -13.04 -4.90 4.69
CA LEU A 69 -12.93 -4.68 6.13
C LEU A 69 -11.59 -5.22 6.68
N PHE A 70 -11.19 -6.41 6.25
CA PHE A 70 -9.89 -6.97 6.63
C PHE A 70 -8.69 -6.11 6.19
N GLU A 71 -8.74 -5.52 4.99
CA GLU A 71 -7.69 -4.62 4.51
C GLU A 71 -7.70 -3.26 5.23
N VAL A 72 -8.88 -2.75 5.62
CA VAL A 72 -9.03 -1.59 6.51
C VAL A 72 -8.43 -1.89 7.90
N GLY A 73 -8.70 -3.07 8.45
CA GLY A 73 -8.08 -3.54 9.70
C GLY A 73 -6.56 -3.63 9.62
N LYS A 74 -6.01 -4.07 8.49
CA LYS A 74 -4.57 -4.00 8.21
C LYS A 74 -4.06 -2.56 8.12
N PHE A 75 -4.79 -1.64 7.50
CA PHE A 75 -4.41 -0.22 7.44
C PHE A 75 -4.33 0.41 8.84
N PHE A 76 -5.33 0.18 9.70
CA PHE A 76 -5.32 0.67 11.08
C PHE A 76 -4.14 0.13 11.89
N LYS A 77 -3.82 -1.17 11.75
CA LYS A 77 -2.63 -1.78 12.35
C LYS A 77 -1.33 -1.13 11.84
N ARG A 78 -1.18 -0.92 10.52
CA ARG A 78 0.03 -0.29 9.93
C ARG A 78 0.22 1.17 10.33
N LYS A 79 -0.87 1.92 10.55
CA LYS A 79 -0.83 3.35 10.93
C LYS A 79 -0.91 3.57 12.45
N GLY A 80 -1.11 2.53 13.25
CA GLY A 80 -1.27 2.63 14.71
C GLY A 80 -2.60 3.24 15.18
N LEU A 81 -3.59 3.36 14.28
CA LEU A 81 -4.86 4.03 14.55
C LEU A 81 -5.84 3.16 15.34
N PHE A 82 -6.66 3.77 16.20
CA PHE A 82 -7.76 3.14 16.93
C PHE A 82 -7.37 1.91 17.77
N GLN A 83 -6.08 1.68 18.04
CA GLN A 83 -5.60 0.45 18.69
C GLN A 83 -6.05 0.36 20.16
N ALA A 84 -6.12 1.50 20.86
CA ALA A 84 -6.71 1.57 22.20
C ALA A 84 -8.22 1.36 22.16
N PHE A 85 -8.90 1.95 21.18
CA PHE A 85 -10.34 1.86 21.02
C PHE A 85 -10.80 0.41 20.80
N PHE A 86 -10.20 -0.29 19.84
CA PHE A 86 -10.53 -1.70 19.59
C PHE A 86 -10.15 -2.66 20.71
N LYS A 87 -9.15 -2.34 21.55
CA LYS A 87 -8.73 -3.21 22.65
C LYS A 87 -9.53 -2.99 23.94
N ASN A 88 -9.85 -1.73 24.23
CA ASN A 88 -10.28 -1.30 25.56
C ASN A 88 -11.50 -0.35 25.58
N HIS A 89 -12.04 0.02 24.41
CA HIS A 89 -13.05 1.08 24.26
C HIS A 89 -12.59 2.42 24.85
N ALA A 90 -11.37 2.82 24.48
CA ALA A 90 -10.64 3.95 25.05
C ALA A 90 -9.85 4.73 24.00
N ALA A 91 -9.67 6.03 24.23
CA ALA A 91 -8.92 6.93 23.34
C ALA A 91 -7.51 7.24 23.88
N VAL A 92 -6.54 7.52 23.01
CA VAL A 92 -5.21 7.99 23.42
C VAL A 92 -5.16 9.51 23.31
N LEU A 93 -4.88 10.19 24.42
CA LEU A 93 -4.75 11.64 24.48
C LEU A 93 -3.34 12.09 24.05
N SER A 94 -3.23 13.36 23.64
CA SER A 94 -1.96 13.98 23.23
C SER A 94 -0.88 14.01 24.32
N ASN A 95 -1.28 13.92 25.59
CA ASN A 95 -0.38 13.81 26.74
C ASN A 95 0.11 12.37 27.01
N GLY A 96 -0.22 11.40 26.15
CA GLY A 96 0.12 9.99 26.30
C GLY A 96 -0.75 9.21 27.29
N LYS A 97 -1.70 9.85 27.97
CA LYS A 97 -2.67 9.16 28.82
C LYS A 97 -3.79 8.54 28.00
N LEU A 98 -4.43 7.54 28.58
CA LEU A 98 -5.58 6.85 28.02
C LEU A 98 -6.88 7.44 28.61
N ALA A 99 -7.77 7.93 27.76
CA ALA A 99 -9.11 8.36 28.16
C ALA A 99 -10.08 7.17 28.07
N VAL A 100 -10.86 6.96 29.13
CA VAL A 100 -11.97 6.00 29.15
C VAL A 100 -13.32 6.70 29.27
N ASP A 101 -14.36 5.99 28.87
CA ASP A 101 -15.77 6.37 29.01
C ASP A 101 -16.26 6.26 30.47
N ALA A 102 -15.95 5.16 31.16
CA ALA A 102 -16.48 4.86 32.49
C ALA A 102 -15.45 4.22 33.44
N LEU A 103 -15.70 4.31 34.76
CA LEU A 103 -14.80 3.79 35.79
C LEU A 103 -14.73 2.26 35.77
N GLU A 104 -15.84 1.59 35.45
CA GLU A 104 -15.94 0.15 35.23
C GLU A 104 -14.98 -0.31 34.12
N SER A 105 -14.81 0.49 33.07
CA SER A 105 -13.85 0.20 31.99
C SER A 105 -12.42 0.12 32.54
N THR A 106 -12.02 1.07 33.41
CA THR A 106 -10.70 1.04 34.06
C THR A 106 -10.53 -0.19 34.97
N TYR A 107 -11.59 -0.62 35.64
CA TYR A 107 -11.56 -1.81 36.49
C TYR A 107 -11.36 -3.08 35.65
N ILE A 108 -12.05 -3.20 34.51
CA ILE A 108 -11.87 -4.32 33.56
C ILE A 108 -10.49 -4.28 32.89
N MET A 109 -9.94 -3.09 32.65
CA MET A 109 -8.59 -2.91 32.08
C MET A 109 -7.44 -3.25 33.04
N SER A 110 -7.69 -3.36 34.35
CA SER A 110 -6.66 -3.77 35.32
C SER A 110 -6.22 -5.22 35.05
N GLU A 111 -5.02 -5.61 35.53
CA GLU A 111 -4.40 -6.93 35.27
C GLU A 111 -5.21 -8.15 35.76
N LYS A 112 -6.35 -7.91 36.42
CA LYS A 112 -7.24 -8.89 37.04
C LYS A 112 -8.15 -9.60 36.02
N ILE A 113 -8.38 -9.02 34.84
CA ILE A 113 -9.29 -9.55 33.82
C ILE A 113 -8.57 -9.65 32.47
N LYS A 114 -8.29 -10.88 32.01
CA LYS A 114 -7.70 -11.12 30.69
C LYS A 114 -8.74 -10.98 29.60
N ASP A 115 -8.89 -9.77 29.10
CA ASP A 115 -9.71 -9.46 27.94
C ASP A 115 -8.90 -9.53 26.63
N SER A 116 -9.56 -9.84 25.52
CA SER A 116 -8.88 -10.07 24.23
C SER A 116 -9.72 -9.57 23.06
N TYR A 117 -9.76 -8.26 22.94
CA TYR A 117 -10.36 -7.55 21.82
C TYR A 117 -9.32 -7.05 20.81
N SER A 118 -9.76 -6.86 19.57
CA SER A 118 -8.94 -6.47 18.41
C SER A 118 -9.85 -5.86 17.33
N PHE A 119 -9.32 -5.42 16.19
CA PHE A 119 -10.19 -4.96 15.10
C PHE A 119 -11.29 -5.98 14.73
N GLU A 120 -10.96 -7.27 14.57
CA GLU A 120 -11.94 -8.30 14.16
C GLU A 120 -13.02 -8.58 15.22
N LYS A 121 -12.71 -8.30 16.49
CA LYS A 121 -13.62 -8.43 17.62
C LYS A 121 -13.40 -7.20 18.52
N PRO A 122 -13.98 -6.03 18.19
CA PRO A 122 -13.72 -4.80 18.91
C PRO A 122 -14.24 -4.90 20.34
N CYS A 123 -13.64 -4.12 21.23
CA CYS A 123 -14.16 -3.95 22.57
C CYS A 123 -15.53 -3.28 22.48
N PRO A 124 -16.61 -3.89 23.01
CA PRO A 124 -17.92 -3.28 23.02
C PRO A 124 -17.95 -2.10 24.00
N PRO A 125 -18.93 -1.19 23.88
CA PRO A 125 -19.16 -0.11 24.83
C PRO A 125 -19.28 -0.62 26.27
N THR A 126 -18.86 0.17 27.25
CA THR A 126 -18.64 -0.34 28.62
C THR A 126 -19.88 -0.95 29.27
N ALA A 127 -21.08 -0.41 29.05
CA ALA A 127 -22.31 -1.01 29.57
C ALA A 127 -22.53 -2.46 29.06
N GLN A 128 -22.26 -2.72 27.78
CA GLN A 128 -22.34 -4.06 27.20
C GLN A 128 -21.17 -4.94 27.64
N ARG A 129 -19.97 -4.36 27.81
CA ARG A 129 -18.79 -5.06 28.33
C ARG A 129 -19.00 -5.56 29.76
N VAL A 130 -19.58 -4.72 30.63
CA VAL A 130 -19.98 -5.06 32.01
C VAL A 130 -21.02 -6.18 32.01
N ALA A 131 -22.09 -6.05 31.22
CA ALA A 131 -23.13 -7.09 31.13
C ALA A 131 -22.56 -8.45 30.64
N ASN A 132 -21.67 -8.43 29.65
CA ASN A 132 -20.97 -9.63 29.17
C ASN A 132 -20.07 -10.25 30.26
N TYR A 133 -19.37 -9.43 31.04
CA TYR A 133 -18.52 -9.88 32.14
C TYR A 133 -19.35 -10.53 33.25
N ASP A 134 -20.40 -9.86 33.72
CA ASP A 134 -21.28 -10.38 34.78
C ASP A 134 -21.99 -11.67 34.33
N ALA A 135 -22.43 -11.78 33.08
CA ALA A 135 -22.94 -13.05 32.53
C ALA A 135 -21.87 -14.16 32.49
N ALA A 136 -20.62 -13.80 32.19
CA ALA A 136 -19.50 -14.74 32.15
C ALA A 136 -19.04 -15.21 33.54
N THR A 137 -19.30 -14.49 34.64
CA THR A 137 -19.03 -14.99 36.01
C THR A 137 -20.06 -16.02 36.47
N LEU A 138 -21.28 -15.98 35.91
CA LEU A 138 -22.38 -16.89 36.22
C LEU A 138 -22.38 -18.17 35.36
N THR A 139 -21.65 -18.20 34.25
CA THR A 139 -21.69 -19.30 33.26
C THR A 139 -20.66 -20.39 33.58
N VAL A 140 -21.13 -21.60 33.92
CA VAL A 140 -20.27 -22.77 34.20
C VAL A 140 -19.37 -23.07 32.99
N GLY A 141 -18.06 -23.24 33.23
CA GLY A 141 -17.06 -23.48 32.19
C GLY A 141 -16.42 -22.21 31.60
N SER A 142 -16.90 -21.01 31.97
CA SER A 142 -16.23 -19.74 31.68
C SER A 142 -14.89 -19.63 32.44
N PRO A 143 -13.83 -19.02 31.87
CA PRO A 143 -12.60 -18.67 32.60
C PRO A 143 -12.80 -17.59 33.69
N LEU A 144 -14.02 -17.05 33.79
CA LEU A 144 -14.45 -16.10 34.81
C LEU A 144 -15.47 -16.69 35.79
N TYR A 145 -15.87 -17.96 35.65
CA TYR A 145 -16.89 -18.58 36.49
C TYR A 145 -16.54 -18.50 37.98
N GLY A 146 -17.49 -18.02 38.80
CA GLY A 146 -17.32 -17.87 40.24
C GLY A 146 -16.37 -16.74 40.68
N LYS A 147 -15.90 -15.88 39.76
CA LYS A 147 -15.17 -14.65 40.11
C LYS A 147 -16.14 -13.55 40.55
N ASN A 148 -15.63 -12.61 41.35
CA ASN A 148 -16.39 -11.44 41.79
C ASN A 148 -16.85 -10.60 40.58
N THR A 149 -18.09 -10.11 40.65
CA THR A 149 -18.67 -9.12 39.73
C THR A 149 -17.96 -7.77 39.84
N ILE A 150 -18.17 -6.91 38.86
CA ILE A 150 -17.61 -5.55 38.89
C ILE A 150 -18.27 -4.74 40.02
N PRO A 151 -17.52 -3.97 40.84
CA PRO A 151 -18.11 -3.13 41.89
C PRO A 151 -19.02 -2.06 41.28
N LYS A 152 -20.26 -1.95 41.76
CA LYS A 152 -21.28 -1.03 41.21
C LYS A 152 -21.16 0.43 41.67
N ASN A 153 -20.29 0.70 42.64
CA ASN A 153 -20.11 2.01 43.28
C ASN A 153 -18.63 2.44 43.20
N LEU A 154 -18.04 2.40 42.00
CA LEU A 154 -16.71 2.97 41.78
C LEU A 154 -16.82 4.50 41.80
N THR A 155 -16.01 5.16 42.63
CA THR A 155 -15.95 6.63 42.71
C THR A 155 -14.65 7.22 42.17
N GLU A 156 -13.63 6.38 41.98
CA GLU A 156 -12.30 6.77 41.51
C GLU A 156 -11.72 5.70 40.58
N ILE A 157 -10.80 6.10 39.71
CA ILE A 157 -9.96 5.19 38.91
C ILE A 157 -9.08 4.38 39.88
N PRO A 158 -8.86 3.05 39.69
CA PRO A 158 -7.94 2.27 40.51
C PRO A 158 -6.54 2.88 40.58
N ASP A 159 -5.91 2.88 41.77
CA ASP A 159 -4.59 3.52 41.99
C ASP A 159 -3.51 3.04 41.00
N GLU A 160 -3.56 1.75 40.64
CA GLU A 160 -2.75 1.08 39.61
C GLU A 160 -2.76 1.81 38.25
N LEU A 161 -3.85 2.52 37.93
CA LEU A 161 -4.08 3.19 36.64
C LEU A 161 -4.23 4.71 36.74
N LYS A 162 -4.29 5.32 37.95
CA LYS A 162 -4.44 6.79 38.12
C LYS A 162 -3.35 7.61 37.42
N ALA A 163 -2.14 7.07 37.28
CA ALA A 163 -1.04 7.73 36.59
C ALA A 163 -1.26 7.81 35.07
N THR A 164 -1.80 6.75 34.46
CA THR A 164 -1.84 6.50 33.02
C THR A 164 -3.22 6.72 32.37
N THR A 165 -4.28 6.70 33.16
CA THR A 165 -5.68 6.79 32.69
C THR A 165 -6.40 8.03 33.21
N VAL A 166 -7.35 8.54 32.44
CA VAL A 166 -8.28 9.61 32.83
C VAL A 166 -9.71 9.26 32.42
N LEU A 167 -10.70 9.76 33.16
CA LEU A 167 -12.12 9.64 32.80
C LEU A 167 -12.50 10.79 31.87
N SER A 168 -12.91 10.48 30.64
CA SER A 168 -13.36 11.45 29.64
C SER A 168 -14.14 10.75 28.53
N GLU A 169 -15.46 10.68 28.71
CA GLU A 169 -16.42 10.13 27.73
C GLU A 169 -16.28 10.81 26.36
N HIS A 170 -16.29 12.15 26.32
CA HIS A 170 -16.12 12.93 25.09
C HIS A 170 -14.84 12.63 24.29
N ALA A 171 -13.75 12.20 24.94
CA ALA A 171 -12.55 11.81 24.23
C ALA A 171 -12.70 10.43 23.55
N VAL A 172 -13.49 9.52 24.13
CA VAL A 172 -13.84 8.23 23.53
C VAL A 172 -14.85 8.42 22.41
N GLU A 173 -15.88 9.25 22.60
CA GLU A 173 -16.84 9.65 21.56
C GLU A 173 -16.11 10.26 20.34
N ALA A 174 -15.17 11.18 20.56
CA ALA A 174 -14.42 11.81 19.48
C ALA A 174 -13.52 10.83 18.71
N GLU A 175 -12.99 9.79 19.36
CA GLU A 175 -12.23 8.72 18.69
C GLU A 175 -13.16 7.78 17.91
N ASP A 176 -14.39 7.56 18.37
CA ASP A 176 -15.42 6.79 17.65
C ASP A 176 -15.95 7.54 16.41
N SER A 177 -16.20 8.85 16.50
CA SER A 177 -16.55 9.67 15.33
C SER A 177 -15.38 9.80 14.33
N ARG A 178 -14.13 9.70 14.78
CA ARG A 178 -12.96 9.57 13.89
C ARG A 178 -12.92 8.22 13.20
N LEU A 179 -13.29 7.14 13.89
CA LEU A 179 -13.45 5.82 13.27
C LEU A 179 -14.56 5.85 12.21
N LEU A 180 -15.71 6.49 12.49
CA LEU A 180 -16.78 6.71 11.50
C LEU A 180 -16.22 7.42 10.26
N THR A 181 -15.57 8.56 10.45
CA THR A 181 -14.95 9.34 9.35
C THR A 181 -14.03 8.48 8.49
N SER A 182 -13.18 7.68 9.13
CA SER A 182 -12.24 6.77 8.45
C SER A 182 -12.94 5.67 7.65
N LEU A 183 -14.01 5.07 8.20
CA LEU A 183 -14.82 4.06 7.51
C LEU A 183 -15.58 4.68 6.33
N THR A 184 -16.14 5.87 6.48
CA THR A 184 -16.87 6.59 5.42
C THR A 184 -15.99 6.88 4.20
N HIS A 185 -14.68 7.13 4.36
CA HIS A 185 -13.76 7.24 3.23
C HIS A 185 -13.70 5.97 2.34
N THR A 186 -13.89 4.79 2.93
CA THR A 186 -13.89 3.51 2.21
C THR A 186 -15.27 3.09 1.74
N PHE A 187 -16.28 3.19 2.60
CA PHE A 187 -17.60 2.62 2.33
C PHE A 187 -18.60 3.64 1.76
N GLY A 188 -18.54 4.91 2.19
CA GLY A 188 -19.49 5.99 1.81
C GLY A 188 -19.45 6.47 0.35
N LYS A 189 -19.00 5.63 -0.58
CA LYS A 189 -19.09 5.82 -2.04
C LYS A 189 -19.99 4.79 -2.73
N SER A 190 -20.47 3.78 -2.00
CA SER A 190 -21.50 2.85 -2.47
C SER A 190 -22.88 3.47 -2.26
N ILE A 191 -23.80 3.28 -3.21
CA ILE A 191 -25.17 3.81 -3.14
C ILE A 191 -25.88 3.27 -1.88
N SER A 192 -25.61 2.02 -1.53
CA SER A 192 -26.22 1.36 -0.39
C SER A 192 -25.62 1.75 0.98
N SER A 193 -24.69 2.70 1.02
CA SER A 193 -23.97 3.06 2.25
C SER A 193 -24.62 4.19 3.04
N ASP A 194 -25.42 5.04 2.39
CA ASP A 194 -26.11 6.17 3.04
C ASP A 194 -26.99 5.68 4.20
N GLU A 195 -27.84 4.67 3.96
CA GLU A 195 -28.68 4.04 4.98
C GLU A 195 -27.87 3.47 6.17
N LEU A 196 -26.66 2.96 5.92
CA LEU A 196 -25.80 2.40 6.97
C LEU A 196 -25.12 3.50 7.79
N ILE A 197 -24.76 4.61 7.15
CA ILE A 197 -24.12 5.77 7.79
C ILE A 197 -25.14 6.52 8.65
N ASP A 198 -26.35 6.72 8.13
CA ASP A 198 -27.46 7.32 8.88
C ASP A 198 -27.86 6.42 10.08
N ALA A 199 -28.00 5.11 9.86
CA ALA A 199 -28.28 4.16 10.95
C ALA A 199 -27.13 4.05 11.97
N ALA A 200 -25.90 4.41 11.60
CA ALA A 200 -24.76 4.45 12.51
C ALA A 200 -24.77 5.64 13.48
N ASP A 201 -25.58 6.68 13.22
CA ASP A 201 -25.92 7.75 14.18
C ASP A 201 -24.67 8.37 14.86
N GLY A 202 -23.66 8.73 14.05
CA GLY A 202 -22.40 9.33 14.52
C GLY A 202 -21.35 8.36 15.07
N SER A 203 -21.67 7.07 15.25
CA SER A 203 -20.77 6.06 15.82
C SER A 203 -20.05 5.20 14.77
N GLY A 204 -18.71 5.16 14.83
CA GLY A 204 -17.87 4.31 13.98
C GLY A 204 -17.96 2.83 14.35
N TYR A 205 -18.06 2.53 15.64
CA TYR A 205 -18.33 1.20 16.17
C TYR A 205 -19.63 0.64 15.62
N LYS A 206 -20.72 1.42 15.66
CA LYS A 206 -22.04 1.01 15.15
C LYS A 206 -22.03 0.79 13.63
N LEU A 207 -21.38 1.67 12.85
CA LEU A 207 -21.19 1.44 11.41
C LEU A 207 -20.43 0.13 11.14
N LEU A 208 -19.38 -0.16 11.91
CA LEU A 208 -18.57 -1.37 11.77
C LEU A 208 -19.36 -2.64 12.13
N GLU A 209 -20.27 -2.60 13.10
CA GLU A 209 -21.21 -3.69 13.36
C GLU A 209 -22.21 -3.88 12.21
N LEU A 210 -22.79 -2.79 11.68
CA LEU A 210 -23.74 -2.82 10.56
C LEU A 210 -23.10 -3.38 9.27
N LEU A 211 -21.90 -2.91 8.91
CA LEU A 211 -21.13 -3.42 7.77
C LEU A 211 -20.84 -4.93 7.90
N ARG A 212 -20.59 -5.43 9.11
CA ARG A 212 -20.36 -6.86 9.38
C ARG A 212 -21.63 -7.69 9.37
N ALA A 213 -22.74 -7.16 9.87
CA ALA A 213 -24.05 -7.79 9.74
C ALA A 213 -24.40 -7.96 8.25
N ARG A 214 -24.17 -6.91 7.46
CA ARG A 214 -24.39 -6.88 6.01
C ARG A 214 -23.49 -7.84 5.23
N ALA A 215 -22.19 -7.90 5.57
CA ALA A 215 -21.26 -8.87 4.99
C ALA A 215 -21.73 -10.32 5.22
N LYS A 216 -22.27 -10.64 6.40
CA LYS A 216 -22.83 -11.96 6.72
C LYS A 216 -24.06 -12.27 5.85
N SER A 217 -24.96 -11.31 5.66
CA SER A 217 -26.16 -11.46 4.81
C SER A 217 -25.90 -11.49 3.30
N ALA A 218 -24.66 -11.27 2.85
CA ALA A 218 -24.30 -11.29 1.42
C ALA A 218 -24.78 -12.57 0.70
N ASN A 219 -25.41 -12.39 -0.46
CA ASN A 219 -26.07 -13.45 -1.22
C ASN A 219 -25.09 -14.52 -1.72
N THR A 220 -25.54 -15.77 -1.79
CA THR A 220 -24.79 -16.90 -2.38
C THR A 220 -24.36 -16.62 -3.82
N LYS A 221 -25.19 -15.94 -4.63
CA LYS A 221 -24.83 -15.56 -6.01
C LYS A 221 -23.66 -14.59 -6.05
N ASP A 222 -23.65 -13.61 -5.15
CA ASP A 222 -22.61 -12.60 -5.09
C ASP A 222 -21.30 -13.19 -4.57
N LYS A 223 -21.37 -14.02 -3.52
CA LYS A 223 -20.24 -14.83 -3.03
C LYS A 223 -19.64 -15.71 -4.14
N ALA A 224 -20.49 -16.36 -4.95
CA ALA A 224 -20.05 -17.16 -6.08
C ALA A 224 -19.40 -16.32 -7.20
N LEU A 225 -19.89 -15.11 -7.48
CA LEU A 225 -19.28 -14.19 -8.44
C LEU A 225 -17.88 -13.76 -7.99
N VAL A 226 -17.71 -13.38 -6.72
CA VAL A 226 -16.41 -12.99 -6.14
C VAL A 226 -15.41 -14.15 -6.22
N ALA A 227 -15.83 -15.36 -5.82
CA ALA A 227 -15.02 -16.56 -5.91
C ALA A 227 -14.64 -16.89 -7.38
N ALA A 228 -15.58 -16.74 -8.33
CA ALA A 228 -15.33 -16.98 -9.75
C ALA A 228 -14.38 -15.94 -10.37
N GLN A 229 -14.47 -14.66 -9.99
CA GLN A 229 -13.53 -13.62 -10.41
C GLN A 229 -12.11 -13.90 -9.90
N TYR A 230 -11.97 -14.31 -8.62
CA TYR A 230 -10.69 -14.67 -8.04
C TYR A 230 -10.09 -15.94 -8.64
N ALA A 231 -10.89 -16.99 -8.82
CA ALA A 231 -10.46 -18.21 -9.50
C ALA A 231 -10.06 -17.94 -10.96
N ARG A 232 -10.75 -17.01 -11.65
CA ARG A 232 -10.44 -16.61 -13.02
C ARG A 232 -9.05 -15.96 -13.12
N ILE A 233 -8.73 -14.95 -12.30
CA ILE A 233 -7.42 -14.28 -12.39
C ILE A 233 -6.25 -15.23 -12.06
N ILE A 234 -6.47 -16.21 -11.19
CA ILE A 234 -5.49 -17.29 -10.91
C ILE A 234 -5.32 -18.21 -12.14
N ARG A 235 -6.44 -18.65 -12.74
CA ARG A 235 -6.44 -19.58 -13.88
C ARG A 235 -5.89 -18.96 -15.16
N ASP A 236 -6.37 -17.77 -15.51
CA ASP A 236 -6.04 -17.08 -16.76
C ASP A 236 -4.55 -16.67 -16.74
N GLY A 237 -4.05 -16.19 -15.59
CA GLY A 237 -2.66 -15.78 -15.40
C GLY A 237 -2.30 -14.53 -16.20
N VAL A 238 -1.02 -14.35 -16.51
CA VAL A 238 -0.62 -13.37 -17.54
C VAL A 238 -1.11 -13.88 -18.90
N PRO A 239 -1.75 -13.04 -19.75
CA PRO A 239 -2.26 -13.47 -21.05
C PRO A 239 -1.22 -14.16 -21.94
N HIS A 240 -1.55 -15.36 -22.42
CA HIS A 240 -0.66 -16.17 -23.27
C HIS A 240 -0.78 -15.76 -24.74
N GLY A 241 0.33 -15.80 -25.48
CA GLY A 241 0.37 -15.54 -26.93
C GLY A 241 1.53 -14.65 -27.40
N THR A 242 2.18 -13.95 -26.47
CA THR A 242 3.44 -13.20 -26.69
C THR A 242 4.40 -13.47 -25.53
N GLU A 243 5.67 -13.13 -25.71
CA GLU A 243 6.70 -13.24 -24.67
C GLU A 243 6.31 -12.47 -23.40
N LEU A 244 6.59 -13.03 -22.22
CA LEU A 244 6.32 -12.41 -20.94
C LEU A 244 7.16 -11.14 -20.79
N LYS A 245 6.48 -9.98 -20.78
CA LYS A 245 7.14 -8.68 -20.59
C LYS A 245 7.04 -8.23 -19.13
N LEU A 246 8.00 -7.41 -18.72
CA LEU A 246 8.01 -6.79 -17.39
C LEU A 246 6.69 -6.06 -17.08
N GLN A 247 6.06 -5.44 -18.09
CA GLN A 247 4.82 -4.69 -17.92
C GLN A 247 3.61 -5.62 -17.73
N SER A 248 3.46 -6.68 -18.54
CA SER A 248 2.32 -7.59 -18.40
C SER A 248 2.33 -8.36 -17.08
N LEU A 249 3.51 -8.69 -16.54
CA LEU A 249 3.63 -9.24 -15.18
C LEU A 249 3.18 -8.23 -14.10
N LYS A 250 3.58 -6.95 -14.21
CA LYS A 250 3.18 -5.91 -13.24
C LYS A 250 1.67 -5.68 -13.24
N ASP A 251 1.08 -5.58 -14.43
CA ASP A 251 -0.36 -5.35 -14.58
C ASP A 251 -1.16 -6.53 -14.03
N TYR A 252 -0.72 -7.77 -14.31
CA TYR A 252 -1.27 -8.98 -13.71
C TYR A 252 -1.20 -8.97 -12.17
N ILE A 253 -0.03 -8.69 -11.58
CA ILE A 253 0.10 -8.64 -10.11
C ILE A 253 -0.78 -7.55 -9.50
N LYS A 254 -0.91 -6.40 -10.18
CA LYS A 254 -1.76 -5.29 -9.75
C LYS A 254 -3.25 -5.67 -9.77
N GLU A 255 -3.72 -6.33 -10.83
CA GLU A 255 -5.08 -6.85 -10.94
C GLU A 255 -5.33 -7.96 -9.91
N TYR A 256 -4.43 -8.93 -9.81
CA TYR A 256 -4.48 -9.99 -8.81
C TYR A 256 -4.59 -9.46 -7.38
N LYS A 257 -3.71 -8.52 -7.00
CA LYS A 257 -3.77 -7.85 -5.69
C LYS A 257 -5.04 -7.04 -5.51
N ALA A 258 -5.64 -6.47 -6.56
CA ALA A 258 -6.93 -5.79 -6.46
C ALA A 258 -8.08 -6.77 -6.20
N VAL A 259 -8.17 -7.87 -6.96
CA VAL A 259 -9.21 -8.90 -6.77
C VAL A 259 -9.07 -9.59 -5.42
N LYS A 260 -7.84 -9.94 -4.99
CA LYS A 260 -7.58 -10.57 -3.67
C LYS A 260 -8.15 -9.76 -2.49
N ARG A 261 -8.18 -8.42 -2.57
CA ARG A 261 -8.72 -7.56 -1.50
C ARG A 261 -10.23 -7.74 -1.31
N ASN A 262 -10.96 -8.03 -2.38
CA ASN A 262 -12.40 -8.23 -2.35
C ASN A 262 -12.82 -9.60 -1.79
N VAL A 263 -11.87 -10.52 -1.58
CA VAL A 263 -12.11 -11.88 -1.10
C VAL A 263 -11.93 -11.94 0.43
N PRO A 264 -12.80 -12.62 1.19
CA PRO A 264 -12.61 -12.92 2.61
C PRO A 264 -11.24 -13.56 2.91
N GLU A 265 -10.60 -13.23 4.04
CA GLU A 265 -9.24 -13.71 4.36
C GLU A 265 -9.11 -15.24 4.23
N LEU A 266 -10.03 -15.99 4.84
CA LEU A 266 -10.03 -17.45 4.85
C LEU A 266 -10.27 -18.11 3.49
N SER A 267 -10.65 -17.34 2.46
CA SER A 267 -10.86 -17.81 1.08
C SER A 267 -9.75 -17.39 0.11
N ARG A 268 -8.70 -16.73 0.61
CA ARG A 268 -7.53 -16.34 -0.19
C ARG A 268 -6.56 -17.52 -0.36
N GLN A 269 -5.72 -17.45 -1.39
CA GLN A 269 -4.61 -18.39 -1.54
C GLN A 269 -3.62 -18.26 -0.38
N THR A 270 -3.03 -19.37 0.02
CA THR A 270 -1.90 -19.40 0.97
C THR A 270 -0.64 -18.89 0.29
N ASP A 271 0.32 -18.37 1.07
CA ASP A 271 1.58 -17.84 0.53
C ASP A 271 2.31 -18.85 -0.39
N ALA A 272 2.25 -20.16 -0.05
CA ALA A 272 2.78 -21.24 -0.89
C ALA A 272 2.04 -21.37 -2.23
N ALA A 273 0.70 -21.34 -2.24
CA ALA A 273 -0.07 -21.39 -3.47
C ALA A 273 0.09 -20.12 -4.33
N GLU A 274 0.38 -18.97 -3.71
CA GLU A 274 0.75 -17.75 -4.45
C GLU A 274 2.16 -17.83 -5.07
N VAL A 275 3.10 -18.53 -4.42
CA VAL A 275 4.40 -18.86 -5.02
C VAL A 275 4.21 -19.81 -6.22
N ASP A 276 3.45 -20.91 -6.04
CA ASP A 276 3.16 -21.87 -7.12
C ASP A 276 2.48 -21.22 -8.33
N MET A 277 1.63 -20.20 -8.09
CA MET A 277 0.99 -19.40 -9.14
C MET A 277 2.01 -18.59 -9.97
N ILE A 278 3.00 -17.96 -9.32
CA ILE A 278 4.09 -17.25 -10.01
C ILE A 278 5.05 -18.23 -10.70
N ASP A 279 5.34 -19.37 -10.07
CA ASP A 279 6.14 -20.45 -10.67
C ASP A 279 5.49 -20.96 -11.95
N LEU A 280 4.17 -21.19 -11.96
CA LEU A 280 3.44 -21.60 -13.15
C LEU A 280 3.50 -20.55 -14.27
N ILE A 281 3.47 -19.25 -13.95
CA ILE A 281 3.64 -18.17 -14.93
C ILE A 281 5.05 -18.20 -15.53
N ALA A 282 6.09 -18.36 -14.70
CA ALA A 282 7.48 -18.44 -15.15
C ALA A 282 7.77 -19.70 -15.99
N VAL A 283 7.25 -20.87 -15.58
CA VAL A 283 7.45 -22.14 -16.29
C VAL A 283 6.71 -22.16 -17.63
N LYS A 284 5.56 -21.49 -17.76
CA LYS A 284 4.83 -21.39 -19.04
C LYS A 284 5.61 -20.68 -20.13
N ASP A 285 6.49 -19.72 -19.81
CA ASP A 285 7.30 -19.00 -20.80
C ASP A 285 8.72 -19.61 -20.94
N PRO A 286 9.05 -20.21 -22.11
CA PRO A 286 10.38 -20.76 -22.38
C PRO A 286 11.53 -19.76 -22.21
N SER A 287 11.29 -18.47 -22.43
CA SER A 287 12.31 -17.41 -22.46
C SER A 287 12.86 -17.02 -21.08
N VAL A 288 12.17 -17.38 -20.00
CA VAL A 288 12.57 -17.12 -18.61
C VAL A 288 12.68 -18.37 -17.75
N ARG A 289 12.08 -19.50 -18.15
CA ARG A 289 12.01 -20.75 -17.38
C ARG A 289 13.34 -21.16 -16.74
N GLU A 290 14.38 -21.40 -17.53
CA GLU A 290 15.65 -21.94 -17.04
C GLU A 290 16.34 -21.00 -16.04
N ILE A 291 16.36 -19.70 -16.34
CA ILE A 291 16.95 -18.67 -15.46
C ILE A 291 16.14 -18.56 -14.15
N TYR A 292 14.82 -18.72 -14.23
CA TYR A 292 13.94 -18.71 -13.07
C TYR A 292 14.14 -19.93 -12.18
N GLU A 293 14.19 -21.14 -12.74
CA GLU A 293 14.45 -22.37 -12.00
C GLU A 293 15.80 -22.32 -11.25
N LEU A 294 16.86 -21.85 -11.91
CA LEU A 294 18.17 -21.65 -11.29
C LEU A 294 18.12 -20.63 -10.13
N LYS A 295 17.51 -19.46 -10.34
CA LYS A 295 17.41 -18.42 -9.31
C LYS A 295 16.52 -18.84 -8.14
N ARG A 296 15.42 -19.56 -8.39
CA ARG A 296 14.48 -20.10 -7.39
C ARG A 296 15.15 -21.19 -6.55
N THR A 297 15.98 -22.03 -7.16
CA THR A 297 16.75 -23.05 -6.43
C THR A 297 17.78 -22.41 -5.50
N ALA A 298 18.44 -21.33 -5.94
CA ALA A 298 19.39 -20.59 -5.12
C ALA A 298 18.72 -19.79 -3.98
N ASN A 299 17.55 -19.19 -4.24
CA ASN A 299 16.79 -18.40 -3.26
C ASN A 299 15.29 -18.74 -3.36
N PRO A 300 14.81 -19.77 -2.62
CA PRO A 300 13.40 -20.15 -2.63
C PRO A 300 12.51 -19.03 -2.08
N PRO A 301 11.54 -18.50 -2.85
CA PRO A 301 10.62 -17.48 -2.35
C PRO A 301 9.59 -18.10 -1.41
N THR A 302 9.24 -17.38 -0.34
CA THR A 302 8.25 -17.86 0.66
C THR A 302 6.87 -17.22 0.53
N ASN A 303 6.70 -16.25 -0.37
CA ASN A 303 5.46 -15.51 -0.58
C ASN A 303 5.41 -14.84 -1.97
N LEU A 304 4.24 -14.31 -2.33
CA LEU A 304 3.97 -13.62 -3.59
C LEU A 304 4.97 -12.50 -3.90
N ASP A 305 5.32 -11.65 -2.92
CA ASP A 305 6.18 -10.50 -3.15
C ASP A 305 7.63 -10.92 -3.45
N GLN A 306 8.12 -11.98 -2.81
CA GLN A 306 9.42 -12.56 -3.13
C GLN A 306 9.44 -13.26 -4.49
N ALA A 307 8.44 -14.09 -4.80
CA ALA A 307 8.38 -14.80 -6.09
C ALA A 307 8.23 -13.82 -7.26
N SER A 308 7.35 -12.83 -7.12
CA SER A 308 7.18 -11.78 -8.14
C SER A 308 8.41 -10.88 -8.28
N ALA A 309 9.13 -10.57 -7.19
CA ALA A 309 10.40 -9.85 -7.27
C ALA A 309 11.50 -10.65 -8.00
N LEU A 310 11.54 -11.98 -7.80
CA LEU A 310 12.47 -12.88 -8.48
C LEU A 310 12.25 -12.87 -10.00
N LEU A 311 11.00 -13.06 -10.44
CA LEU A 311 10.63 -13.03 -11.85
C LEU A 311 10.82 -11.63 -12.46
N THR A 312 10.44 -10.58 -11.71
CA THR A 312 10.67 -9.17 -12.07
C THR A 312 12.16 -8.86 -12.26
N SER A 313 13.05 -9.45 -11.47
CA SER A 313 14.51 -9.29 -11.62
C SER A 313 15.02 -9.85 -12.95
N ILE A 314 14.49 -10.99 -13.39
CA ILE A 314 14.85 -11.62 -14.67
C ILE A 314 14.35 -10.76 -15.83
N LEU A 315 13.06 -10.40 -15.83
CA LEU A 315 12.45 -9.59 -16.88
C LEU A 315 13.09 -8.21 -17.01
N ARG A 316 13.45 -7.58 -15.88
CA ARG A 316 14.21 -6.31 -15.88
C ARG A 316 15.63 -6.47 -16.42
N GLY A 317 16.27 -7.62 -16.20
CA GLY A 317 17.57 -7.94 -16.79
C GLY A 317 17.49 -7.99 -18.31
N ARG A 318 16.50 -8.72 -18.83
CA ARG A 318 16.29 -8.90 -20.29
C ARG A 318 15.92 -7.59 -20.98
N ALA A 319 14.96 -6.83 -20.44
CA ALA A 319 14.60 -5.51 -20.95
C ALA A 319 15.80 -4.53 -20.98
N ARG A 320 16.71 -4.60 -20.01
CA ARG A 320 17.95 -3.80 -20.03
C ARG A 320 18.96 -4.25 -21.06
N CYS A 321 19.03 -5.54 -21.39
CA CYS A 321 19.85 -6.01 -22.51
C CYS A 321 19.28 -5.48 -23.83
N GLU A 322 17.96 -5.54 -24.01
CA GLU A 322 17.27 -4.94 -25.17
C GLU A 322 17.57 -3.42 -25.28
N GLU A 323 17.44 -2.66 -24.19
CA GLU A 323 17.80 -1.23 -24.13
C GLU A 323 19.29 -0.98 -24.49
N ILE A 324 20.21 -1.83 -24.03
CA ILE A 324 21.65 -1.73 -24.36
C ILE A 324 21.90 -2.02 -25.84
N ASP A 325 21.27 -3.05 -26.41
CA ASP A 325 21.42 -3.43 -27.80
C ASP A 325 20.81 -2.36 -28.74
N GLU A 326 19.68 -1.74 -28.36
CA GLU A 326 19.10 -0.58 -29.05
C GLU A 326 20.04 0.63 -29.03
N VAL A 327 20.63 0.97 -27.88
CA VAL A 327 21.61 2.07 -27.77
C VAL A 327 22.85 1.82 -28.63
N ASN A 328 23.35 0.58 -28.66
CA ASN A 328 24.48 0.19 -29.50
C ASN A 328 24.15 0.20 -31.00
N ALA A 329 22.92 -0.15 -31.38
CA ALA A 329 22.44 -0.14 -32.76
C ALA A 329 22.09 1.27 -33.27
N ALA A 330 21.65 2.18 -32.38
CA ALA A 330 21.31 3.56 -32.70
C ALA A 330 22.52 4.50 -32.83
N ALA A 331 23.73 4.03 -32.49
CA ALA A 331 24.96 4.76 -32.76
C ALA A 331 25.14 4.94 -34.29
N PRO A 332 25.20 6.19 -34.81
CA PRO A 332 25.42 6.38 -36.24
C PRO A 332 26.80 5.86 -36.60
N THR A 333 26.86 4.93 -37.55
CA THR A 333 28.09 4.45 -38.21
C THR A 333 28.67 5.52 -39.15
N ALA A 334 28.85 6.73 -38.61
CA ALA A 334 29.41 7.90 -39.28
C ALA A 334 30.89 8.04 -38.93
N GLY A 335 31.74 7.32 -39.68
CA GLY A 335 33.16 7.68 -39.79
C GLY A 335 34.14 6.87 -38.95
N LEU A 336 34.27 5.58 -39.21
CA LEU A 336 35.56 4.88 -39.18
C LEU A 336 35.49 3.63 -40.07
N GLY A 337 35.69 3.84 -41.37
CA GLY A 337 35.79 2.72 -42.31
C GLY A 337 37.13 2.01 -42.16
N LEU A 338 37.13 0.81 -41.58
CA LEU A 338 38.14 -0.20 -41.90
C LEU A 338 37.63 -1.62 -41.60
N ALA A 339 37.59 -2.42 -42.67
CA ALA A 339 37.55 -3.88 -42.72
C ALA A 339 36.67 -4.66 -41.73
N ALA A 340 35.65 -5.33 -42.27
CA ALA A 340 35.11 -6.53 -41.66
C ALA A 340 36.21 -7.61 -41.58
N ASP A 341 36.72 -7.92 -40.38
CA ASP A 341 37.50 -9.14 -40.16
C ASP A 341 37.36 -9.75 -38.73
N ASN A 342 36.12 -9.98 -38.29
CA ASN A 342 35.86 -10.94 -37.20
C ASN A 342 36.20 -12.40 -37.59
N SER A 343 36.67 -12.66 -38.82
CA SER A 343 37.21 -13.97 -39.21
C SER A 343 38.59 -14.22 -38.58
N GLY A 344 39.37 -13.17 -38.30
CA GLY A 344 40.70 -13.26 -37.71
C GLY A 344 40.72 -13.87 -36.31
N ILE A 345 39.82 -13.43 -35.42
CA ILE A 345 39.77 -13.92 -34.02
C ILE A 345 39.30 -15.39 -33.98
N LEU A 346 38.28 -15.74 -34.77
CA LEU A 346 37.83 -17.14 -34.88
C LEU A 346 38.86 -18.04 -35.58
N LYS A 347 39.59 -17.55 -36.60
CA LYS A 347 40.74 -18.29 -37.18
C LYS A 347 41.87 -18.48 -36.19
N ALA A 348 42.20 -17.48 -35.37
CA ALA A 348 43.23 -17.58 -34.35
C ALA A 348 42.83 -18.58 -33.26
N LEU A 349 41.57 -18.55 -32.81
CA LEU A 349 41.01 -19.52 -31.86
C LEU A 349 41.01 -20.95 -32.43
N LEU A 350 40.58 -21.11 -33.69
CA LEU A 350 40.53 -22.42 -34.35
C LEU A 350 41.93 -22.96 -34.67
N ALA A 351 42.91 -22.09 -34.96
CA ALA A 351 44.32 -22.48 -35.13
C ALA A 351 45.02 -22.82 -33.80
N ALA A 352 44.57 -22.24 -32.68
CA ALA A 352 45.05 -22.60 -31.34
C ALA A 352 44.49 -23.94 -30.83
N ILE A 353 43.31 -24.35 -31.31
CA ILE A 353 42.64 -25.61 -30.93
C ILE A 353 42.94 -26.75 -31.93
N GLY A 354 43.23 -26.42 -33.20
CA GLY A 354 43.28 -27.37 -34.30
C GLY A 354 44.67 -27.72 -34.84
N LYS A 355 45.44 -28.53 -34.10
CA LYS A 355 46.46 -29.42 -34.70
C LYS A 355 46.42 -30.82 -34.06
N PRO A 356 46.03 -31.86 -34.81
CA PRO A 356 46.02 -33.23 -34.28
C PRO A 356 47.43 -33.82 -34.31
N GLY A 357 48.02 -34.07 -33.14
CA GLY A 357 49.25 -34.85 -33.02
C GLY A 357 50.10 -34.53 -31.80
N VAL A 358 50.43 -35.58 -31.05
CA VAL A 358 51.32 -35.61 -29.87
C VAL A 358 50.70 -35.11 -28.56
N VAL A 359 51.08 -35.80 -27.48
CA VAL A 359 50.37 -35.86 -26.18
C VAL A 359 51.05 -34.98 -25.13
N GLY A 360 50.25 -34.19 -24.41
CA GLY A 360 50.58 -33.68 -23.07
C GLY A 360 51.25 -32.30 -22.97
N SER A 361 51.10 -31.71 -21.77
CA SER A 361 51.73 -30.47 -21.25
C SER A 361 50.92 -29.16 -21.37
N SER A 362 50.36 -28.74 -20.22
CA SER A 362 49.92 -27.41 -19.78
C SER A 362 49.69 -26.26 -20.79
N LEU A 363 48.53 -25.60 -20.69
CA LEU A 363 48.41 -24.19 -21.08
C LEU A 363 49.37 -23.34 -20.22
N ASP A 364 50.28 -22.60 -20.85
CA ASP A 364 51.19 -21.65 -20.18
C ASP A 364 50.40 -20.48 -19.56
N ALA A 365 50.65 -20.17 -18.29
CA ALA A 365 50.06 -19.05 -17.57
C ALA A 365 50.22 -17.68 -18.29
N LYS A 366 51.27 -17.51 -19.11
CA LYS A 366 51.46 -16.32 -19.96
C LYS A 366 50.35 -16.14 -20.99
N SER A 367 49.80 -17.24 -21.53
CA SER A 367 48.68 -17.19 -22.48
C SER A 367 47.39 -16.68 -21.82
N LEU A 368 47.10 -17.14 -20.58
CA LEU A 368 45.98 -16.64 -19.79
C LEU A 368 46.15 -15.18 -19.36
N THR A 369 47.37 -14.77 -18.98
CA THR A 369 47.65 -13.39 -18.56
C THR A 369 47.51 -12.42 -19.74
N SER A 370 47.94 -12.81 -20.93
CA SER A 370 47.70 -12.08 -22.19
C SER A 370 46.20 -11.88 -22.48
N LEU A 371 45.40 -12.93 -22.26
CA LEU A 371 43.96 -12.95 -22.56
C LEU A 371 43.15 -12.08 -21.57
N VAL A 372 43.51 -12.09 -20.29
CA VAL A 372 42.98 -11.16 -19.27
C VAL A 372 43.37 -9.71 -19.59
N SER A 373 44.61 -9.47 -20.06
CA SER A 373 45.09 -8.13 -20.41
C SER A 373 44.33 -7.52 -21.61
N THR A 374 43.98 -8.34 -22.61
CA THR A 374 43.18 -7.89 -23.77
C THR A 374 41.71 -7.67 -23.41
N LEU A 375 41.15 -8.46 -22.50
CA LEU A 375 39.79 -8.24 -21.99
C LEU A 375 39.69 -6.97 -21.10
N GLN A 376 40.69 -6.67 -20.28
CA GLN A 376 40.73 -5.44 -19.46
C GLN A 376 41.05 -4.17 -20.28
N ALA A 377 41.56 -4.30 -21.50
CA ALA A 377 41.78 -3.17 -22.40
C ALA A 377 40.49 -2.66 -23.06
N VAL A 378 39.38 -3.39 -22.95
CA VAL A 378 38.06 -3.00 -23.48
C VAL A 378 37.20 -2.48 -22.32
N ALA A 379 37.04 -1.14 -22.27
CA ALA A 379 36.18 -0.34 -21.39
C ALA A 379 36.70 0.05 -19.97
N ASP A 380 37.34 1.23 -19.89
CA ASP A 380 37.20 2.19 -18.77
C ASP A 380 36.71 3.53 -19.38
N PRO A 381 35.41 3.88 -19.31
CA PRO A 381 34.86 5.03 -20.03
C PRO A 381 35.21 6.40 -19.41
N ASN A 382 35.92 6.46 -18.28
CA ASN A 382 36.12 7.69 -17.50
C ASN A 382 37.52 8.33 -17.64
N LYS A 383 38.25 8.10 -18.74
CA LYS A 383 39.57 8.71 -19.00
C LYS A 383 39.71 9.41 -20.36
N THR A 384 38.92 10.45 -20.57
CA THR A 384 39.30 11.56 -21.46
C THR A 384 39.56 12.82 -20.62
N LYS A 385 40.73 13.45 -20.81
CA LYS A 385 41.19 14.59 -20.00
C LYS A 385 40.64 15.91 -20.55
N ALA A 386 40.08 16.76 -19.69
CA ALA A 386 39.96 18.20 -19.97
C ALA A 386 39.91 19.02 -18.67
N GLY A 387 40.62 20.16 -18.66
CA GLY A 387 40.26 21.33 -17.84
C GLY A 387 40.60 21.30 -16.35
N ASP A 388 41.84 21.64 -15.99
CA ASP A 388 42.15 22.21 -14.67
C ASP A 388 41.81 23.71 -14.64
N LYS A 389 40.75 24.08 -13.89
CA LYS A 389 40.48 25.38 -13.25
C LYS A 389 39.16 25.30 -12.46
N ASP A 390 38.91 26.26 -11.58
CA ASP A 390 37.71 26.40 -10.73
C ASP A 390 37.51 25.37 -9.62
N ARG A 391 38.59 25.03 -8.90
CA ARG A 391 38.47 24.61 -7.49
C ARG A 391 38.66 25.82 -6.57
N LYS A 392 37.63 26.15 -5.78
CA LYS A 392 37.73 27.09 -4.66
C LYS A 392 38.86 26.66 -3.71
N PRO A 393 39.61 27.62 -3.12
CA PRO A 393 40.66 27.28 -2.16
C PRO A 393 40.06 26.55 -0.93
N PRO A 394 40.78 25.57 -0.35
CA PRO A 394 40.30 24.86 0.82
C PRO A 394 40.21 25.78 2.04
N LEU A 395 39.15 25.61 2.83
CA LEU A 395 38.99 26.28 4.12
C LEU A 395 40.13 25.90 5.07
N ASN A 396 40.84 26.90 5.57
CA ASN A 396 41.93 26.71 6.52
C ASN A 396 41.34 26.51 7.93
N ILE A 397 41.06 25.26 8.30
CA ILE A 397 40.56 24.89 9.63
C ILE A 397 41.76 24.89 10.59
N PRO A 398 41.77 25.71 11.66
CA PRO A 398 42.82 25.68 12.67
C PRO A 398 42.96 24.28 13.27
N ARG A 399 44.21 23.88 13.54
CA ARG A 399 44.53 22.58 14.14
C ARG A 399 45.29 22.76 15.43
N ASP A 400 45.10 21.83 16.36
CA ASP A 400 45.86 21.76 17.60
C ASP A 400 47.31 21.30 17.38
N SER A 401 48.10 21.29 18.46
CA SER A 401 49.49 20.81 18.45
C SER A 401 49.64 19.33 18.07
N ASP A 402 48.55 18.56 18.12
CA ASP A 402 48.50 17.14 17.76
C ASP A 402 47.88 16.91 16.36
N ASN A 403 47.75 17.99 15.58
CA ASN A 403 47.32 18.01 14.18
C ASN A 403 45.88 17.51 13.93
N LYS A 404 45.00 17.61 14.94
CA LYS A 404 43.55 17.43 14.78
C LYS A 404 42.87 18.77 14.47
N PRO A 405 41.80 18.79 13.66
CA PRO A 405 40.98 19.99 13.50
C PRO A 405 40.29 20.34 14.82
N ILE A 406 40.31 21.63 15.16
CA ILE A 406 39.64 22.22 16.34
C ILE A 406 38.14 22.43 16.04
#